data_AF-A0A955DF98-F1
#
_entry.id   AF-A0A955DF98-F1
#
_cell.length_a   1.000
_cell.length_b   1.000
_cell.length_c   1.000
_cell.angle_alpha   90.00
_cell.angle_beta   90.00
_cell.angle_gamma   90.00
#
_symmetry.space_group_name_H-M   'P 1'
#
loop_
_entity.id
_entity.type
_entity.pdbx_description
1 polymer ?
#
loop_
_entity_poly.entity_id
_entity_poly.type
_entity_poly.pdbx_seq_one_letter_code
_entity_poly.pdbx_strand_id
1 'polypeptide(L)'
;MAIALMAIGIVATRTNAADAIPPLTDQDRARLEAAVDGRDYRDEAFVALRDHAATWTGATPGAEPIRLEPDVEALLADPAAARGALCRVVGVLQQQHPVDASYGPASEWFVRRTDGRVLIVYVAGAPVIADGAPVAVVARWYKPISLVARDGVERTYPAFVGAMPATGGGDGASAPWPLMGGVVI
;
A
#
# COMPACT_ATOMS: atom_id res chain seq x y z
N MET A 1 -38.13 43.85 4.27
CA MET A 1 -36.78 43.27 4.35
C MET A 1 -36.91 41.90 5.00
N ALA A 2 -36.81 40.81 4.24
CA ALA A 2 -36.93 39.44 4.75
C ALA A 2 -35.57 38.76 4.67
N ILE A 3 -35.06 38.29 5.81
CA ILE A 3 -33.77 37.61 5.94
C ILE A 3 -34.05 36.11 5.79
N ALA A 4 -33.59 35.52 4.68
CA ALA A 4 -33.65 34.09 4.45
C ALA A 4 -32.48 33.40 5.18
N LEU A 5 -32.80 32.62 6.23
CA LEU A 5 -31.84 31.69 6.84
C LEU A 5 -31.67 30.47 5.93
N MET A 6 -30.50 30.31 5.32
CA MET A 6 -30.08 29.04 4.72
C MET A 6 -29.60 28.11 5.84
N ALA A 7 -30.33 27.03 6.08
CA ALA A 7 -29.88 25.95 6.95
C ALA A 7 -28.82 25.10 6.23
N ILE A 8 -27.57 25.15 6.71
CA ILE A 8 -26.51 24.24 6.30
C ILE A 8 -26.80 22.90 6.98
N GLY A 9 -27.34 21.94 6.23
CA GLY A 9 -27.49 20.56 6.68
C GLY A 9 -26.12 19.90 6.77
N ILE A 10 -25.63 19.69 8.00
CA ILE A 10 -24.44 18.86 8.25
C ILE A 10 -24.84 17.41 7.97
N VAL A 11 -24.43 16.88 6.81
CA VAL A 11 -24.53 15.46 6.52
C VAL A 11 -23.41 14.76 7.30
N ALA A 12 -23.76 14.20 8.45
CA ALA A 12 -22.86 13.32 9.19
C ALA A 12 -22.76 11.98 8.45
N THR A 13 -21.68 11.76 7.71
CA THR A 13 -21.34 10.46 7.14
C THR A 13 -21.05 9.48 8.29
N ARG A 14 -21.90 8.46 8.46
CA ARG A 14 -21.61 7.33 9.36
C ARG A 14 -20.47 6.51 8.77
N THR A 15 -19.29 6.58 9.37
CA THR A 15 -18.23 5.59 9.15
C THR A 15 -18.63 4.32 9.89
N ASN A 16 -18.95 3.24 9.18
CA ASN A 16 -19.18 1.95 9.81
C ASN A 16 -17.82 1.39 10.24
N ALA A 17 -17.68 0.96 11.50
CA ALA A 17 -16.45 0.35 12.00
C ALA A 17 -16.05 -0.95 11.26
N ALA A 18 -16.96 -1.53 10.49
CA ALA A 18 -16.71 -2.68 9.61
C ALA A 18 -15.81 -2.35 8.40
N ASP A 19 -15.62 -1.06 8.10
CA ASP A 19 -14.79 -0.60 7.00
C ASP A 19 -13.36 -0.25 7.45
N ALA A 20 -12.89 -0.71 8.62
CA ALA A 20 -11.54 -0.43 9.09
C ALA A 20 -10.56 -1.50 8.60
N ILE A 21 -9.33 -1.12 8.20
CA ILE A 21 -8.26 -2.09 7.94
C ILE A 21 -8.02 -2.91 9.22
N PRO A 22 -8.21 -4.24 9.20
CA PRO A 22 -8.07 -5.05 10.39
C PRO A 22 -6.60 -5.11 10.85
N PRO A 23 -6.34 -5.21 12.17
CA PRO A 23 -5.00 -5.50 12.65
C PRO A 23 -4.54 -6.89 12.16
N LEU A 24 -3.24 -7.14 12.19
CA LEU A 24 -2.71 -8.49 11.96
C LEU A 24 -3.11 -9.42 13.12
N THR A 25 -3.46 -10.65 12.77
CA THR A 25 -3.65 -11.73 13.75
C THR A 25 -2.29 -12.17 14.30
N ASP A 26 -2.28 -12.82 15.47
CA ASP A 26 -1.04 -13.37 16.04
C ASP A 26 -0.43 -14.45 15.12
N GLN A 27 -1.28 -15.19 14.41
CA GLN A 27 -0.83 -16.18 13.43
C GLN A 27 -0.13 -15.52 12.23
N ASP A 28 -0.65 -14.40 11.72
CA ASP A 28 0.01 -13.66 10.63
C ASP A 28 1.35 -13.08 11.08
N ARG A 29 1.42 -12.54 12.31
CA ARG A 29 2.67 -12.05 12.90
C ARG A 29 3.73 -13.15 13.01
N ALA A 30 3.35 -14.33 13.52
CA ALA A 30 4.27 -15.46 13.64
C ALA A 30 4.84 -15.88 12.27
N ARG A 31 4.01 -15.86 11.21
CA ARG A 31 4.49 -16.13 9.83
C ARG A 31 5.46 -15.05 9.35
N LEU A 32 5.18 -13.77 9.62
CA LEU A 32 6.04 -12.64 9.28
C LEU A 32 7.41 -12.72 9.96
N GLU A 33 7.47 -13.17 11.20
CA GLU A 33 8.74 -13.37 11.93
C GLU A 33 9.64 -14.41 11.23
N ALA A 34 9.04 -15.43 10.61
CA ALA A 34 9.76 -16.45 9.85
C ALA A 34 10.23 -16.01 8.46
N ALA A 35 9.85 -14.80 7.99
CA ALA A 35 10.25 -14.31 6.68
C ALA A 35 11.78 -14.14 6.57
N VAL A 36 12.32 -14.49 5.40
CA VAL A 36 13.76 -14.39 5.11
C VAL A 36 14.02 -13.24 4.14
N ASP A 37 14.85 -12.31 4.56
CA ASP A 37 15.23 -11.10 3.83
C ASP A 37 16.13 -11.40 2.62
N GLY A 38 16.12 -10.49 1.63
CA GLY A 38 17.03 -10.50 0.48
C GLY A 38 16.66 -11.50 -0.62
N ARG A 39 15.85 -12.53 -0.34
CA ARG A 39 15.36 -13.44 -1.38
C ARG A 39 14.09 -12.91 -2.05
N ASP A 40 14.10 -12.87 -3.38
CA ASP A 40 12.90 -12.76 -4.22
C ASP A 40 12.11 -14.08 -4.28
N TYR A 41 11.85 -14.64 -3.12
CA TYR A 41 10.95 -15.78 -2.99
C TYR A 41 9.76 -15.37 -2.13
N ARG A 42 8.59 -15.60 -2.70
CA ARG A 42 7.29 -15.40 -2.04
C ARG A 42 7.08 -16.59 -1.11
N ASP A 43 7.15 -16.31 0.19
CA ASP A 43 7.07 -17.30 1.27
C ASP A 43 5.69 -17.29 1.96
N GLU A 44 5.56 -18.02 3.07
CA GLU A 44 4.32 -18.05 3.85
C GLU A 44 3.92 -16.67 4.41
N ALA A 45 4.89 -15.79 4.67
CA ALA A 45 4.62 -14.44 5.12
C ALA A 45 4.04 -13.57 4.01
N PHE A 46 4.50 -13.75 2.76
CA PHE A 46 3.85 -13.13 1.60
C PHE A 46 2.39 -13.57 1.49
N VAL A 47 2.14 -14.88 1.52
CA VAL A 47 0.80 -15.48 1.42
C VAL A 47 -0.12 -14.90 2.50
N ALA A 48 0.34 -14.86 3.75
CA ALA A 48 -0.40 -14.32 4.89
C ALA A 48 -0.76 -12.84 4.72
N LEU A 49 0.20 -11.98 4.35
CA LEU A 49 -0.08 -10.57 4.11
C LEU A 49 -1.02 -10.34 2.93
N ARG A 50 -0.88 -11.12 1.86
CA ARG A 50 -1.71 -10.99 0.65
C ARG A 50 -3.15 -11.43 0.95
N ASP A 51 -3.34 -12.51 1.70
CA ASP A 51 -4.67 -12.95 2.13
C ASP A 51 -5.30 -11.93 3.08
N HIS A 52 -4.52 -11.40 4.02
CA HIS A 52 -4.97 -10.32 4.91
C HIS A 52 -5.39 -9.09 4.10
N ALA A 53 -4.57 -8.64 3.15
CA ALA A 53 -4.85 -7.50 2.30
C ALA A 53 -6.07 -7.69 1.39
N ALA A 54 -6.32 -8.91 0.91
CA ALA A 54 -7.48 -9.23 0.08
C ALA A 54 -8.82 -9.00 0.82
N THR A 55 -8.81 -8.93 2.16
CA THR A 55 -10.01 -8.64 2.96
C THR A 55 -10.35 -7.15 3.07
N TRP A 56 -9.50 -6.24 2.59
CA TRP A 56 -9.62 -4.78 2.83
C TRP A 56 -10.63 -4.07 1.92
N THR A 57 -11.69 -4.74 1.48
CA THR A 57 -12.68 -4.18 0.55
C THR A 57 -13.34 -2.92 1.13
N GLY A 58 -13.14 -1.76 0.50
CA GLY A 58 -13.71 -0.49 0.98
C GLY A 58 -13.09 0.03 2.28
N ALA A 59 -11.95 -0.53 2.69
CA ALA A 59 -11.39 -0.23 4.00
C ALA A 59 -10.86 1.21 4.10
N THR A 60 -11.47 1.98 4.98
CA THR A 60 -10.88 3.15 5.61
C THR A 60 -9.74 2.75 6.57
N PRO A 61 -8.75 3.63 6.79
CA PRO A 61 -7.77 3.46 7.85
C PRO A 61 -8.45 3.11 9.18
N GLY A 62 -8.08 1.96 9.77
CA GLY A 62 -8.57 1.55 11.08
C GLY A 62 -7.92 2.33 12.23
N ALA A 63 -8.00 1.78 13.44
CA ALA A 63 -7.35 2.35 14.62
C ALA A 63 -5.81 2.27 14.59
N GLU A 64 -5.24 1.41 13.74
CA GLU A 64 -3.80 1.30 13.57
C GLU A 64 -3.25 2.53 12.84
N PRO A 65 -2.24 3.23 13.39
CA PRO A 65 -1.69 4.41 12.76
C PRO A 65 -1.01 4.05 11.43
N ILE A 66 -1.44 4.69 10.34
CA ILE A 66 -0.80 4.55 9.04
C ILE A 66 0.40 5.48 8.99
N ARG A 67 1.60 4.92 8.75
CA ARG A 67 2.79 5.70 8.44
C ARG A 67 2.65 6.29 7.04
N LEU A 68 2.34 7.58 6.94
CA LEU A 68 2.03 8.24 5.66
C LEU A 68 3.23 8.31 4.70
N GLU A 69 4.44 8.34 5.26
CA GLU A 69 5.69 8.34 4.53
C GLU A 69 6.63 7.34 5.20
N PRO A 70 6.76 6.10 4.68
CA PRO A 70 7.66 5.13 5.29
C PRO A 70 9.10 5.63 5.21
N ASP A 71 9.75 5.72 6.36
CA ASP A 71 11.19 5.90 6.47
C ASP A 71 11.87 4.60 6.02
N VAL A 72 12.22 4.57 4.73
CA VAL A 72 12.81 3.39 4.09
C VAL A 72 14.15 3.05 4.71
N GLU A 73 14.93 4.04 5.17
CA GLU A 73 16.22 3.76 5.80
C GLU A 73 16.03 3.04 7.12
N ALA A 74 15.08 3.50 7.95
CA ALA A 74 14.74 2.82 9.20
C ALA A 74 14.18 1.40 8.95
N LEU A 75 13.33 1.23 7.94
CA LEU A 75 12.79 -0.09 7.56
C LEU A 75 13.87 -1.08 7.11
N LEU A 76 14.92 -0.58 6.45
CA LEU A 76 16.04 -1.40 5.99
C LEU A 76 17.09 -1.65 7.09
N ALA A 77 17.18 -0.77 8.08
CA ALA A 77 18.12 -0.91 9.21
C ALA A 77 17.73 -2.04 10.18
N ASP A 78 16.42 -2.23 10.42
CA ASP A 78 15.89 -3.35 11.20
C ASP A 78 14.60 -3.89 10.56
N PRO A 79 14.73 -4.69 9.48
CA PRO A 79 13.57 -5.17 8.73
C PRO A 79 12.62 -6.02 9.56
N ALA A 80 13.16 -6.87 10.42
CA ALA A 80 12.41 -7.82 11.23
C ALA A 80 11.49 -7.10 12.23
N ALA A 81 12.00 -6.08 12.93
CA ALA A 81 11.19 -5.33 13.91
C ALA A 81 10.05 -4.52 13.27
N ALA A 82 10.17 -4.19 11.98
CA ALA A 82 9.17 -3.40 11.28
C ALA A 82 8.08 -4.25 10.58
N ARG A 83 8.24 -5.58 10.46
CA ARG A 83 7.35 -6.41 9.63
C ARG A 83 5.89 -6.27 10.03
N GLY A 84 5.05 -6.11 9.03
CA GLY A 84 3.62 -5.90 9.21
C GLY A 84 3.21 -4.46 9.49
N ALA A 85 4.14 -3.51 9.69
CA ALA A 85 3.81 -2.11 9.94
C ALA A 85 2.97 -1.52 8.80
N LEU A 86 1.85 -0.88 9.14
CA LEU A 86 0.95 -0.28 8.17
C LEU A 86 1.49 1.07 7.66
N CYS A 87 1.66 1.17 6.36
CA CYS A 87 2.28 2.29 5.66
C CYS A 87 1.40 2.75 4.50
N ARG A 88 1.55 4.01 4.10
CA ARG A 88 1.05 4.54 2.84
C ARG A 88 2.22 4.69 1.87
N VAL A 89 2.16 3.98 0.77
CA VAL A 89 3.11 4.08 -0.33
C VAL A 89 2.55 5.04 -1.37
N VAL A 90 3.25 6.13 -1.63
CA VAL A 90 2.86 7.15 -2.63
C VAL A 90 3.98 7.30 -3.66
N GLY A 91 3.62 7.32 -4.94
CA GLY A 91 4.58 7.50 -6.02
C GLY A 91 3.96 7.37 -7.40
N VAL A 92 4.80 7.08 -8.39
CA VAL A 92 4.41 6.83 -9.78
C VAL A 92 4.64 5.37 -10.13
N LEU A 93 3.63 4.69 -10.67
CA LEU A 93 3.76 3.33 -11.15
C LEU A 93 4.69 3.31 -12.37
N GLN A 94 5.77 2.54 -12.31
CA GLN A 94 6.73 2.41 -13.42
C GLN A 94 6.48 1.15 -14.22
N GLN A 95 6.17 0.05 -13.54
CA GLN A 95 5.95 -1.28 -14.10
C GLN A 95 4.97 -2.03 -13.20
N GLN A 96 4.18 -2.91 -13.81
CA GLN A 96 3.36 -3.88 -13.12
C GLN A 96 3.45 -5.26 -13.79
N HIS A 97 3.45 -6.31 -12.97
CA HIS A 97 3.43 -7.68 -13.44
C HIS A 97 2.41 -8.50 -12.65
N PRO A 98 1.64 -9.41 -13.29
CA PRO A 98 0.84 -10.36 -12.53
C PRO A 98 1.77 -11.26 -11.72
N VAL A 99 1.42 -11.49 -10.46
CA VAL A 99 2.09 -12.50 -9.64
C VAL A 99 1.66 -13.89 -10.12
N ASP A 100 2.56 -14.86 -9.99
CA ASP A 100 2.26 -16.26 -10.32
C ASP A 100 0.99 -16.75 -9.58
N ALA A 101 0.12 -17.42 -10.31
CA ALA A 101 -1.20 -17.84 -9.83
C ALA A 101 -1.15 -18.80 -8.62
N SER A 102 -0.03 -19.52 -8.41
CA SER A 102 0.18 -20.35 -7.22
C SER A 102 0.17 -19.54 -5.91
N TYR A 103 0.47 -18.24 -5.98
CA TYR A 103 0.39 -17.31 -4.88
C TYR A 103 -0.88 -16.45 -4.91
N GLY A 104 -1.92 -16.90 -5.61
CA GLY A 104 -3.23 -16.24 -5.73
C GLY A 104 -3.21 -14.93 -6.52
N PRO A 105 -4.35 -14.24 -6.61
CA PRO A 105 -4.47 -13.02 -7.41
C PRO A 105 -3.76 -11.86 -6.71
N ALA A 106 -2.62 -11.47 -7.26
CA ALA A 106 -1.90 -10.27 -6.87
C ALA A 106 -1.19 -9.66 -8.10
N SER A 107 -0.88 -8.37 -8.03
CA SER A 107 -0.01 -7.68 -8.98
C SER A 107 1.21 -7.12 -8.27
N GLU A 108 2.39 -7.35 -8.83
CA GLU A 108 3.65 -6.79 -8.37
C GLU A 108 3.89 -5.46 -9.07
N TRP A 109 4.00 -4.38 -8.30
CA TRP A 109 4.17 -3.02 -8.81
C TRP A 109 5.53 -2.45 -8.41
N PHE A 110 6.18 -1.80 -9.36
CA PHE A 110 7.38 -1.00 -9.12
C PHE A 110 6.95 0.47 -9.03
N VAL A 111 6.94 1.01 -7.81
CA VAL A 111 6.50 2.37 -7.53
C VAL A 111 7.70 3.26 -7.28
N ARG A 112 7.91 4.27 -8.12
CA ARG A 112 8.96 5.28 -7.92
C ARG A 112 8.43 6.42 -7.05
N ARG A 113 9.07 6.64 -5.91
CA ARG A 113 8.80 7.76 -5.01
C ARG A 113 9.38 9.06 -5.55
N THR A 114 8.96 10.17 -4.96
CA THR A 114 9.48 11.52 -5.25
C THR A 114 10.97 11.69 -4.89
N ASP A 115 11.47 10.93 -3.92
CA ASP A 115 12.91 10.86 -3.56
C ASP A 115 13.75 10.04 -4.56
N GLY A 116 13.12 9.52 -5.63
CA GLY A 116 13.76 8.72 -6.67
C GLY A 116 13.89 7.23 -6.35
N ARG A 117 13.62 6.80 -5.11
CA ARG A 117 13.69 5.38 -4.71
C ARG A 117 12.54 4.59 -5.34
N VAL A 118 12.80 3.34 -5.65
CA VAL A 118 11.79 2.39 -6.15
C VAL A 118 11.41 1.45 -5.02
N LEU A 119 10.11 1.28 -4.81
CA LEU A 119 9.54 0.32 -3.88
C LEU A 119 8.83 -0.77 -4.67
N ILE A 120 8.84 -2.00 -4.14
CA ILE A 120 7.99 -3.07 -4.65
C ILE A 120 6.70 -3.09 -3.83
N VAL A 121 5.56 -3.08 -4.50
CA VAL A 121 4.25 -3.17 -3.85
C VAL A 121 3.45 -4.30 -4.46
N TYR A 122 3.17 -5.31 -3.67
CA TYR A 122 2.26 -6.38 -4.04
C TYR A 122 0.84 -5.96 -3.69
N VAL A 123 0.02 -5.75 -4.72
CA VAL A 123 -1.37 -5.35 -4.58
C VAL A 123 -2.25 -6.59 -4.72
N ALA A 124 -2.95 -6.96 -3.66
CA ALA A 124 -3.93 -8.04 -3.67
C ALA A 124 -5.03 -7.74 -4.71
N GLY A 125 -5.41 -8.77 -5.47
CA GLY A 125 -6.25 -8.64 -6.67
C GLY A 125 -5.44 -8.45 -7.95
N ALA A 126 -6.10 -7.99 -9.02
CA ALA A 126 -5.46 -7.71 -10.30
C ALA A 126 -5.93 -6.39 -10.92
N PRO A 127 -5.80 -5.25 -10.20
CA PRO A 127 -6.12 -3.96 -10.78
C PRO A 127 -5.14 -3.65 -11.92
N VAL A 128 -5.66 -3.31 -13.09
CA VAL A 128 -4.86 -2.84 -14.21
C VAL A 128 -4.80 -1.32 -14.14
N ILE A 129 -3.63 -0.79 -13.78
CA ILE A 129 -3.36 0.66 -13.79
C ILE A 129 -2.39 0.97 -14.93
N ALA A 130 -2.53 2.12 -15.60
CA ALA A 130 -1.59 2.52 -16.63
C ALA A 130 -0.20 2.85 -16.02
N ASP A 131 0.86 2.41 -16.70
CA ASP A 131 2.23 2.84 -16.36
C ASP A 131 2.31 4.38 -16.44
N GLY A 132 3.07 4.99 -15.53
CA GLY A 132 3.18 6.43 -15.36
C GLY A 132 2.07 7.06 -14.52
N ALA A 133 1.05 6.30 -14.11
CA ALA A 133 -0.01 6.84 -13.25
C ALA A 133 0.49 7.12 -11.83
N PRO A 134 0.03 8.23 -11.19
CA PRO A 134 0.23 8.42 -9.76
C PRO A 134 -0.59 7.41 -8.97
N VAL A 135 0.03 6.79 -7.97
CA VAL A 135 -0.59 5.78 -7.12
C VAL A 135 -0.38 6.11 -5.64
N ALA A 136 -1.38 5.74 -4.83
CA ALA A 136 -1.32 5.79 -3.38
C ALA A 136 -1.92 4.49 -2.83
N VAL A 137 -1.09 3.63 -2.24
CA VAL A 137 -1.47 2.31 -1.77
C VAL A 137 -1.28 2.25 -0.26
N VAL A 138 -2.31 1.82 0.48
CA VAL A 138 -2.10 1.41 1.87
C VAL A 138 -1.59 -0.01 1.84
N ALA A 139 -0.48 -0.28 2.53
CA ALA A 139 0.19 -1.57 2.49
C ALA A 139 0.96 -1.81 3.79
N ARG A 140 1.16 -3.08 4.12
CA ARG A 140 2.01 -3.51 5.23
C ARG A 140 3.43 -3.72 4.74
N TRP A 141 4.40 -3.28 5.54
CA TRP A 141 5.81 -3.60 5.31
C TRP A 141 6.00 -5.11 5.34
N TYR A 142 6.65 -5.65 4.31
CA TYR A 142 6.91 -7.08 4.19
C TYR A 142 8.37 -7.39 4.54
N LYS A 143 9.30 -7.11 3.61
CA LYS A 143 10.73 -7.34 3.76
C LYS A 143 11.53 -6.61 2.67
N PRO A 144 12.85 -6.45 2.81
CA PRO A 144 13.72 -6.15 1.69
C PRO A 144 13.81 -7.34 0.72
N ILE A 145 13.75 -7.05 -0.58
CA ILE A 145 13.95 -8.02 -1.66
C ILE A 145 15.16 -7.59 -2.48
N SER A 146 16.14 -8.48 -2.70
CA SER A 146 17.24 -8.20 -3.61
C SER A 146 16.94 -8.75 -5.00
N LEU A 147 17.10 -7.91 -6.01
CA LEU A 147 16.92 -8.27 -7.41
C LEU A 147 18.15 -7.86 -8.21
N VAL A 148 18.55 -8.70 -9.15
CA VAL A 148 19.55 -8.35 -10.16
C VAL A 148 18.85 -7.59 -11.28
N ALA A 149 19.20 -6.31 -11.44
CA ALA A 149 18.65 -5.51 -12.52
C ALA A 149 19.29 -5.86 -13.87
N ARG A 150 18.78 -5.26 -14.95
CA ARG A 150 19.27 -5.51 -16.33
C ARG A 150 20.75 -5.17 -16.54
N ASP A 151 21.30 -4.28 -15.74
CA ASP A 151 22.72 -3.92 -15.76
C ASP A 151 23.60 -4.93 -15.00
N GLY A 152 23.02 -6.01 -14.48
CA GLY A 152 23.73 -7.03 -13.69
C GLY A 152 24.01 -6.60 -12.25
N VAL A 153 23.59 -5.39 -11.84
CA VAL A 153 23.81 -4.90 -10.48
C VAL A 153 22.66 -5.35 -9.59
N GLU A 154 23.00 -6.06 -8.53
CA GLU A 154 22.08 -6.41 -7.45
C GLU A 154 21.67 -5.16 -6.69
N ARG A 155 20.35 -4.98 -6.49
CA ARG A 155 19.76 -3.88 -5.75
C ARG A 155 18.74 -4.42 -4.76
N THR A 156 18.72 -3.83 -3.58
CA THR A 156 17.72 -4.15 -2.55
C THR A 156 16.58 -3.17 -2.61
N TYR A 157 15.36 -3.69 -2.70
CA TYR A 157 14.12 -2.94 -2.77
C TYR A 157 13.30 -3.18 -1.52
N PRO A 158 12.78 -2.12 -0.87
CA PRO A 158 11.76 -2.25 0.15
C PRO A 158 10.46 -2.79 -0.47
N ALA A 159 9.94 -3.90 0.07
CA ALA A 159 8.71 -4.52 -0.41
C ALA A 159 7.55 -4.37 0.58
N PHE A 160 6.37 -4.14 0.03
CA PHE A 160 5.12 -3.96 0.75
C PHE A 160 4.03 -4.86 0.17
N VAL A 161 3.05 -5.25 0.98
CA VAL A 161 1.86 -6.00 0.53
C VAL A 161 0.62 -5.27 1.00
N GLY A 162 -0.29 -4.95 0.08
CA GLY A 162 -1.47 -4.16 0.39
C GLY A 162 -2.58 -4.35 -0.62
N ALA A 163 -3.56 -3.46 -0.56
CA ALA A 163 -4.66 -3.41 -1.51
C ALA A 163 -4.90 -1.96 -1.92
N MET A 164 -5.41 -1.76 -3.13
CA MET A 164 -5.91 -0.44 -3.50
C MET A 164 -7.14 -0.15 -2.64
N PRO A 165 -7.25 1.05 -2.04
CA PRO A 165 -8.53 1.46 -1.48
C PRO A 165 -9.56 1.39 -2.61
N ALA A 166 -10.74 0.83 -2.33
CA ALA A 166 -11.82 0.85 -3.31
C ALA A 166 -12.05 2.32 -3.68
N THR A 167 -11.70 2.70 -4.91
CA THR A 167 -12.20 3.93 -5.50
C THR A 167 -13.71 3.75 -5.53
N GLY A 168 -14.43 4.32 -4.56
CA GLY A 168 -15.89 4.32 -4.55
C GLY A 168 -16.34 4.76 -5.94
N GLY A 169 -17.09 3.89 -6.62
CA GLY A 169 -17.48 4.06 -8.02
C GLY A 169 -18.03 5.46 -8.27
N GLY A 170 -17.17 6.32 -8.81
CA GLY A 170 -17.49 7.65 -9.26
C GLY A 170 -16.95 7.72 -10.67
N ASP A 171 -17.86 7.64 -11.64
CA ASP A 171 -17.58 7.72 -13.05
C ASP A 171 -16.61 8.87 -13.35
N GLY A 172 -15.43 8.52 -13.85
CA GLY A 172 -14.63 9.42 -14.68
C GLY A 172 -14.17 10.72 -14.03
N ALA A 173 -13.59 10.69 -12.84
CA ALA A 173 -12.58 11.68 -12.47
C ALA A 173 -11.75 11.12 -11.32
N SER A 174 -10.47 10.93 -11.60
CA SER A 174 -9.42 10.97 -10.59
C SER A 174 -9.65 12.19 -9.72
N ALA A 175 -10.36 12.05 -8.60
CA ALA A 175 -10.25 13.03 -7.54
C ALA A 175 -8.79 12.93 -7.09
N PRO A 176 -7.95 13.95 -7.32
CA PRO A 176 -6.64 13.94 -6.71
C PRO A 176 -6.91 13.90 -5.21
N TRP A 177 -6.45 12.84 -4.54
CA TRP A 177 -6.18 12.96 -3.11
C TRP A 177 -5.40 14.26 -2.96
N PRO A 178 -5.78 15.16 -2.03
CA PRO A 178 -5.10 16.43 -1.91
C PRO A 178 -3.61 16.13 -1.78
N LEU A 179 -2.86 16.47 -2.82
CA LEU A 179 -1.42 16.57 -2.76
C LEU A 179 -1.22 17.65 -1.71
N MET A 180 -0.94 17.23 -0.47
CA MET A 180 -0.55 18.15 0.60
C MET A 180 0.51 19.08 0.01
N GLY A 181 0.18 20.36 0.01
CA GLY A 181 0.73 21.35 -0.91
C GLY A 181 2.24 21.33 -1.00
N GLY A 182 2.74 21.19 -2.24
CA GLY A 182 4.07 21.64 -2.57
C GLY A 182 4.14 23.15 -2.34
N VAL A 183 4.85 23.56 -1.30
CA VAL A 183 5.43 24.90 -1.26
C VAL A 183 6.54 24.89 -2.30
N VAL A 184 6.29 25.57 -3.42
CA VAL A 184 7.36 26.00 -4.32
C VAL A 184 8.06 27.15 -3.60
N ILE A 185 9.32 26.93 -3.21
CA ILE A 185 10.27 28.01 -2.89
C ILE A 185 11.21 28.14 -4.07
#